data_AF-A0A7C7TQX1-F1
#
_entry.id   AF-A0A7C7TQX1-F1
#
_cell.length_a   1.000
_cell.length_b   1.000
_cell.length_c   1.000
_cell.angle_alpha   90.00
_cell.angle_beta   90.00
_cell.angle_gamma   90.00
#
_symmetry.space_group_name_H-M   'P 1'
#
loop_
_entity.id
_entity.type
_entity.pdbx_description
1 polymer ?
#
loop_
_entity_poly.entity_id
_entity_poly.type
_entity_poly.pdbx_seq_one_letter_code
_entity_poly.pdbx_strand_id
1 'polypeptide(L)'
;MSDDLITPSLTEFPNAPVSWSPQDSETIAEAEGLDLTADHWAVIQALQEYFARNDGPIKVRELQDALHERFHQIGGRRKLFQILPGGPVAQGCRLAGLQSPPGSVDLSFGSVY
;
A
#
# COMPACT_ATOMS: atom_id res chain seq x y z
N MET A 1 20.79 -3.34 17.53
CA MET A 1 19.66 -4.29 17.59
C MET A 1 18.96 -4.09 16.26
N SER A 2 19.36 -4.90 15.28
CA SER A 2 18.88 -4.80 13.91
C SER A 2 17.49 -5.42 13.91
N ASP A 3 16.48 -4.56 13.83
CA ASP A 3 15.08 -4.98 13.77
C ASP A 3 14.92 -5.81 12.49
N ASP A 4 14.32 -6.98 12.66
CA ASP A 4 14.10 -8.00 11.65
C ASP A 4 13.27 -7.36 10.52
N LEU A 5 13.92 -6.95 9.42
CA LEU A 5 13.22 -6.55 8.21
C LEU A 5 12.45 -7.78 7.74
N ILE A 6 11.17 -7.81 8.06
CA ILE A 6 10.21 -8.78 7.53
C ILE A 6 10.06 -8.41 6.05
N THR A 7 11.01 -8.84 5.23
CA THR A 7 10.90 -8.85 3.78
C THR A 7 10.12 -10.12 3.43
N PRO A 8 8.80 -10.03 3.19
CA PRO A 8 8.05 -11.18 2.72
C PRO A 8 8.59 -11.61 1.37
N SER A 9 8.55 -12.92 1.12
CA SER A 9 9.03 -13.46 -0.14
C SER A 9 7.99 -13.20 -1.25
N LEU A 10 8.42 -13.09 -2.52
CA LEU A 10 7.51 -12.94 -3.66
C LEU A 10 6.41 -14.02 -3.71
N THR A 11 6.68 -15.19 -3.11
CA THR A 11 5.72 -16.32 -3.04
C THR A 11 4.48 -16.00 -2.19
N GLU A 12 4.58 -15.06 -1.24
CA GLU A 12 3.46 -14.60 -0.41
C GLU A 12 2.50 -13.65 -1.15
N PHE A 13 2.88 -13.21 -2.36
CA PHE A 13 2.09 -12.33 -3.20
C PHE A 13 1.77 -12.98 -4.55
N PRO A 14 0.88 -13.99 -4.59
CA PRO A 14 0.52 -14.67 -5.82
C PRO A 14 -0.19 -13.76 -6.85
N ASN A 15 -0.74 -12.64 -6.39
CA ASN A 15 -1.48 -11.66 -7.19
C ASN A 15 -0.65 -10.42 -7.54
N ALA A 16 0.64 -10.38 -7.15
CA ALA A 16 1.51 -9.26 -7.47
C ALA A 16 1.73 -9.14 -8.99
N PRO A 17 1.90 -7.92 -9.51
CA PRO A 17 2.31 -7.73 -10.89
C PRO A 17 3.75 -8.26 -11.09
N VAL A 18 4.02 -8.84 -12.25
CA VAL A 18 5.34 -9.45 -12.59
C VAL A 18 6.52 -8.47 -12.49
N SER A 19 6.25 -7.17 -12.60
CA SER A 19 7.26 -6.10 -12.53
C SER A 19 7.50 -5.58 -11.11
N TRP A 20 6.85 -6.17 -10.10
CA TRP A 20 6.98 -5.75 -8.71
C TRP A 20 7.71 -6.80 -7.88
N SER A 21 8.57 -6.32 -6.98
CA SER A 21 9.20 -7.15 -5.95
C SER A 21 9.03 -6.53 -4.55
N PRO A 22 9.09 -7.36 -3.49
CA PRO A 22 9.13 -6.87 -2.11
C PRO A 22 10.27 -5.87 -1.88
N GLN A 23 11.44 -6.10 -2.50
CA GLN A 23 12.59 -5.18 -2.40
C GLN A 23 12.30 -3.81 -3.01
N ASP A 24 11.52 -3.71 -4.08
CA ASP A 24 11.10 -2.43 -4.65
C ASP A 24 10.24 -1.65 -3.63
N SER A 25 9.34 -2.35 -2.93
CA SER A 25 8.50 -1.75 -1.90
C SER A 25 9.36 -1.19 -0.77
N GLU A 26 10.32 -1.97 -0.29
CA GLU A 26 11.25 -1.54 0.75
C GLU A 26 12.04 -0.32 0.29
N THR A 27 12.59 -0.34 -0.93
CA THR A 27 13.34 0.80 -1.49
C THR A 27 12.49 2.07 -1.53
N ILE A 28 11.22 1.97 -1.93
CA ILE A 28 10.29 3.11 -1.95
C ILE A 28 9.98 3.58 -0.53
N ALA A 29 9.69 2.66 0.38
CA ALA A 29 9.40 2.97 1.78
C ALA A 29 10.59 3.64 2.47
N GLU A 30 11.81 3.13 2.25
CA GLU A 30 13.05 3.69 2.79
C GLU A 30 13.30 5.11 2.25
N ALA A 31 13.03 5.33 0.96
CA ALA A 31 13.10 6.66 0.33
C ALA A 31 12.06 7.64 0.91
N GLU A 32 10.90 7.16 1.36
CA GLU A 32 9.87 7.94 2.04
C GLU A 32 10.07 7.99 3.57
N GLY A 33 11.07 7.30 4.11
CA GLY A 33 11.36 7.23 5.55
C GLY A 33 10.33 6.42 6.35
N LEU A 34 9.82 5.35 5.76
CA LEU A 34 8.78 4.48 6.33
C LEU A 34 9.30 3.07 6.59
N ASP A 35 8.90 2.50 7.72
CA ASP A 35 9.17 1.10 8.05
C ASP A 35 8.01 0.20 7.58
N LEU A 36 8.28 -0.69 6.63
CA LEU A 36 7.30 -1.68 6.16
C LEU A 36 7.07 -2.77 7.21
N THR A 37 6.06 -2.55 8.04
CA THR A 37 5.56 -3.55 8.98
C THR A 37 4.55 -4.49 8.34
N ALA A 38 4.16 -5.56 9.07
CA ALA A 38 3.10 -6.48 8.64
C ALA A 38 1.79 -5.80 8.22
N ASP A 39 1.43 -4.67 8.87
CA ASP A 39 0.25 -3.89 8.50
C ASP A 39 0.38 -3.28 7.09
N HIS A 40 1.58 -2.82 6.70
CA HIS A 40 1.84 -2.26 5.36
C HIS A 40 1.77 -3.34 4.30
N TRP A 41 2.38 -4.49 4.55
CA TRP A 41 2.32 -5.65 3.66
C TRP A 41 0.89 -6.15 3.47
N ALA A 42 0.05 -6.10 4.51
CA ALA A 42 -1.37 -6.41 4.39
C ALA A 42 -2.11 -5.44 3.45
N VAL A 43 -1.77 -4.14 3.47
CA VAL A 43 -2.34 -3.16 2.52
C VAL A 43 -1.91 -3.50 1.09
N ILE A 44 -0.61 -3.73 0.88
CA ILE A 44 -0.04 -4.07 -0.42
C ILE A 44 -0.71 -5.33 -1.00
N GLN A 45 -0.82 -6.38 -0.19
CA GLN A 45 -1.47 -7.63 -0.60
C GLN A 45 -2.94 -7.41 -0.95
N ALA A 46 -3.67 -6.63 -0.14
CA ALA A 46 -5.08 -6.31 -0.40
C ALA A 46 -5.25 -5.52 -1.70
N LEU A 47 -4.34 -4.59 -2.00
CA LEU A 47 -4.32 -3.85 -3.25
C LEU A 47 -4.06 -4.76 -4.45
N GLN A 48 -3.02 -5.60 -4.39
CA GLN A 48 -2.70 -6.54 -5.45
C GLN A 48 -3.84 -7.54 -5.71
N GLU A 49 -4.45 -8.08 -4.66
CA GLU A 49 -5.63 -8.95 -4.77
C GLU A 49 -6.82 -8.22 -5.39
N TYR A 50 -7.05 -6.96 -5.03
CA TYR A 50 -8.13 -6.16 -5.61
C TYR A 50 -7.91 -5.93 -7.11
N PHE A 51 -6.70 -5.53 -7.51
CA PHE A 51 -6.38 -5.29 -8.91
C PHE A 51 -6.37 -6.59 -9.74
N ALA A 52 -5.87 -7.70 -9.19
CA ALA A 52 -5.90 -8.99 -9.87
C ALA A 52 -7.31 -9.56 -10.05
N ARG A 53 -8.24 -9.23 -9.14
CA ARG A 53 -9.65 -9.63 -9.26
C ARG A 53 -10.48 -8.71 -10.15
N ASN A 54 -9.98 -7.50 -10.42
CA ASN A 54 -10.76 -6.45 -11.07
C ASN A 54 -10.10 -6.08 -12.40
N ASP A 55 -10.43 -6.80 -13.46
CA ASP A 55 -10.00 -6.52 -14.85
C ASP A 55 -10.54 -5.19 -15.42
N GLY A 56 -11.40 -4.48 -14.68
CA GLY A 56 -12.11 -3.28 -15.11
C GLY A 56 -11.56 -1.96 -14.52
N PRO A 57 -12.27 -0.83 -14.75
CA PRO A 57 -11.86 0.47 -14.23
C PRO A 57 -11.84 0.46 -12.69
N ILE A 58 -10.66 0.73 -12.12
CA ILE A 58 -10.46 0.77 -10.68
C ILE A 58 -11.17 2.00 -10.12
N LYS A 59 -12.19 1.78 -9.28
CA LYS A 59 -12.84 2.86 -8.55
C LYS A 59 -12.07 3.14 -7.26
N VAL A 60 -11.33 4.26 -7.23
CA VAL A 60 -10.53 4.70 -6.08
C VAL A 60 -11.33 4.71 -4.78
N ARG A 61 -12.59 5.17 -4.84
CA ARG A 61 -13.50 5.20 -3.68
C ARG A 61 -13.81 3.81 -3.15
N GLU A 62 -14.17 2.86 -4.01
CA GLU A 62 -14.45 1.48 -3.58
C GLU A 62 -13.21 0.81 -3.00
N LEU A 63 -12.03 1.09 -3.56
CA LEU A 63 -10.76 0.61 -3.03
C LEU A 63 -10.46 1.19 -1.65
N GLN A 64 -10.66 2.49 -1.46
CA GLN A 64 -10.50 3.15 -0.16
C GLN A 64 -11.46 2.59 0.88
N ASP A 65 -12.74 2.41 0.51
CA ASP A 65 -13.75 1.85 1.40
C ASP A 65 -13.46 0.39 1.74
N ALA A 66 -13.04 -0.42 0.75
CA ALA A 66 -12.65 -1.81 0.96
C ALA A 66 -11.44 -1.93 1.91
N LEU A 67 -10.41 -1.08 1.74
CA LEU A 67 -9.29 -1.03 2.66
C LEU A 67 -9.71 -0.57 4.04
N HIS A 68 -10.55 0.46 4.14
CA HIS A 68 -11.08 0.91 5.42
C HIS A 68 -11.76 -0.24 6.16
N GLU A 69 -12.64 -0.97 5.47
CA GLU A 69 -13.39 -2.08 6.05
C GLU A 69 -12.47 -3.24 6.44
N ARG A 70 -11.51 -3.61 5.58
CA ARG A 70 -10.50 -4.64 5.88
C ARG A 70 -9.72 -4.32 7.16
N PHE A 71 -9.34 -3.06 7.33
CA PHE A 71 -8.55 -2.60 8.45
C PHE A 71 -9.42 -2.18 9.65
N HIS A 72 -10.75 -2.20 9.55
CA HIS A 72 -11.65 -1.75 10.62
C HIS A 72 -11.38 -2.50 11.94
N GLN A 73 -11.02 -3.79 11.85
CA GLN A 73 -10.78 -4.65 13.02
C GLN A 73 -9.48 -4.32 13.76
N ILE A 74 -8.50 -3.71 13.07
CA ILE A 74 -7.17 -3.38 13.62
C ILE A 74 -6.99 -1.87 13.90
N GLY A 75 -8.04 -1.06 13.73
CA GLY A 75 -8.04 0.38 14.03
C GLY A 75 -8.62 1.26 12.91
N GLY A 76 -9.09 0.65 11.82
CA GLY A 76 -9.78 1.29 10.69
C GLY A 76 -8.96 2.39 10.04
N ARG A 77 -9.66 3.47 9.65
CA ARG A 77 -9.03 4.67 9.07
C ARG A 77 -7.85 5.19 9.87
N ARG A 78 -7.92 5.22 11.21
CA ARG A 78 -6.84 5.83 12.03
C ARG A 78 -5.55 5.04 11.88
N LYS A 79 -5.63 3.72 11.93
CA LYS A 79 -4.46 2.85 11.74
C LYS A 79 -3.89 3.01 10.33
N LEU A 80 -4.75 2.99 9.30
CA LEU A 80 -4.34 3.23 7.90
C LEU A 80 -3.59 4.56 7.70
N PHE A 81 -4.10 5.65 8.27
CA PHE A 81 -3.43 6.96 8.21
C PHE A 81 -2.19 7.06 9.10
N GLN A 82 -2.06 6.22 10.12
CA GLN A 82 -0.83 6.13 10.93
C GLN A 82 0.30 5.41 10.19
N ILE A 83 -0.02 4.33 9.47
CA ILE A 83 0.98 3.57 8.70
C ILE A 83 1.30 4.26 7.36
N LEU A 84 0.30 4.82 6.69
CA LEU A 84 0.44 5.44 5.37
C LEU A 84 -0.03 6.91 5.44
N PRO A 85 0.80 7.82 5.98
CA PRO A 85 0.43 9.23 6.16
C PRO A 85 0.20 9.98 4.84
N GLY A 86 0.87 9.58 3.76
CA GLY A 86 0.70 10.11 2.40
C GLY A 86 -0.60 9.67 1.72
N GLY A 87 -1.32 8.72 2.33
CA GLY A 87 -2.62 8.25 1.88
C GLY A 87 -2.59 6.74 1.61
N PRO A 88 -3.52 5.96 2.18
CA PRO A 88 -3.46 4.49 2.14
C PRO A 88 -3.56 3.91 0.73
N VAL A 89 -4.21 4.62 -0.19
CA VAL A 89 -4.32 4.20 -1.59
C VAL A 89 -3.19 4.75 -2.46
N ALA A 90 -2.86 6.03 -2.37
CA ALA A 90 -1.78 6.60 -3.20
C ALA A 90 -0.44 5.94 -2.88
N GLN A 91 -0.07 5.97 -1.60
CA GLN A 91 1.18 5.42 -1.10
C GLN A 91 1.17 3.88 -1.16
N GLY A 92 0.06 3.26 -0.80
CA GLY A 92 -0.11 1.81 -0.91
C GLY A 92 0.01 1.29 -2.36
N CYS A 93 -0.58 1.98 -3.35
CA CYS A 93 -0.46 1.58 -4.75
C CYS A 93 0.99 1.70 -5.25
N ARG A 94 1.72 2.76 -4.87
CA ARG A 94 3.14 2.89 -5.19
C ARG A 94 3.95 1.74 -4.62
N LEU A 95 3.77 1.45 -3.33
CA LEU A 95 4.43 0.34 -2.65
C LEU A 95 4.07 -0.97 -3.33
N ALA A 96 2.82 -1.19 -3.73
CA ALA A 96 2.38 -2.39 -4.42
C ALA A 96 2.86 -2.53 -5.88
N GLY A 97 3.60 -1.55 -6.41
CA GLY A 97 4.03 -1.51 -7.81
C GLY A 97 2.87 -1.31 -8.80
N LEU A 98 1.75 -0.76 -8.30
CA LEU A 98 0.54 -0.54 -9.08
C LEU A 98 0.46 0.92 -9.52
N GLN A 99 -0.06 1.15 -10.72
CA GLN A 99 -0.27 2.51 -11.21
C GLN A 99 -1.33 3.20 -10.34
N SER A 100 -0.90 4.24 -9.61
CA SER A 100 -1.80 5.04 -8.78
C SER A 100 -2.88 5.66 -9.68
N PRO A 101 -4.17 5.45 -9.39
CA PRO A 101 -5.25 5.95 -10.22
C PRO A 101 -5.31 7.49 -10.17
N PRO A 102 -5.60 8.17 -11.30
CA PRO A 102 -5.72 9.63 -11.33
C PRO A 102 -6.83 10.08 -10.37
N GLY A 103 -6.46 10.80 -9.30
CA GLY A 103 -7.38 11.26 -8.25
C GLY A 103 -7.12 10.68 -6.85
N SER A 104 -6.19 9.74 -6.69
CA SER A 104 -5.65 9.42 -5.37
C SER A 104 -4.82 10.61 -4.87
N VAL A 105 -5.35 11.33 -3.88
CA VAL A 105 -4.71 12.52 -3.30
C VAL A 105 -3.39 12.09 -2.68
N ASP A 106 -2.28 12.53 -3.27
CA ASP A 106 -0.96 12.39 -2.66
C ASP A 106 -0.75 13.56 -1.72
N LEU A 107 -0.84 13.31 -0.41
CA LEU A 107 -0.54 14.34 0.59
C LEU A 107 0.97 14.55 0.77
N SER A 108 1.80 13.67 0.18
CA SER A 108 3.27 13.71 0.29
C SER A 108 3.94 14.73 -0.65
N PHE A 109 3.34 15.06 -1.80
CA PHE A 109 3.84 16.10 -2.71
C PHE A 109 3.01 17.39 -2.64
N GLY A 110 3.19 18.16 -1.57
CA GLY A 110 2.88 19.60 -1.61
C GLY A 110 2.01 20.12 -0.48
N SER A 111 2.65 20.51 0.61
CA SER A 111 2.39 21.83 1.22
C SER A 111 3.65 22.25 1.95
N VAL A 112 4.63 22.71 1.17
CA VAL A 112 5.64 23.66 1.66
C VAL A 112 4.86 24.94 1.96
N TYR A 113 4.70 25.25 3.25
CA TYR A 113 4.26 26.56 3.72
C TYR A 113 5.46 27.45 3.99
#